data_AF-A0A2C9JT50-F1
#
_entry.id   AF-A0A2C9JT50-F1
#
_cell.length_a   1.000
_cell.length_b   1.000
_cell.length_c   1.000
_cell.angle_alpha   90.00
_cell.angle_beta   90.00
_cell.angle_gamma   90.00
#
_symmetry.space_group_name_H-M   'P 1'
#
loop_
_entity.id
_entity.type
_entity.pdbx_description
1 polymer ?
#
loop_
_entity_poly.entity_id
_entity_poly.type
_entity_poly.pdbx_seq_one_letter_code
_entity_poly.pdbx_strand_id
1 'polypeptide(L)'
;MAKKTQKPAAAKPAAKEEKKAAPPPKVEKKPPAKVEKKTPAKVEKKPAAPPKSDGGVVKAKDKALKAKKSVLKGQHDKKSRKIRTSVHFRRPKTLKLPRAPKYPRRSVNRNNKLDQYALIKYPLTTESAMKKIEDNNTLVFIVDKRANKHMIKMAVKKLYDIDVSKVNTLIR
;
A
#
# COMPACT_ATOMS: atom_id res chain seq x y z
N MET A 1 14.23 32.64 54.16
CA MET A 1 15.47 31.85 54.32
C MET A 1 15.53 30.80 53.22
N ALA A 2 16.71 30.64 52.62
CA ALA A 2 17.12 29.67 51.60
C ALA A 2 16.33 29.58 50.27
N LYS A 3 16.81 30.36 49.28
CA LYS A 3 16.69 30.09 47.84
C LYS A 3 17.42 28.79 47.49
N LYS A 4 16.88 28.01 46.55
CA LYS A 4 17.68 27.40 45.48
C LYS A 4 16.89 27.38 44.17
N THR A 5 17.56 27.86 43.14
CA THR A 5 17.06 28.33 41.85
C THR A 5 17.18 27.28 40.74
N GLN A 6 16.16 27.23 39.88
CA GLN A 6 16.17 27.14 38.40
C GLN A 6 16.97 26.03 37.69
N LYS A 7 16.30 25.27 36.79
CA LYS A 7 16.19 25.63 35.35
C LYS A 7 15.10 24.79 34.62
N PRO A 8 14.24 25.40 33.78
CA PRO A 8 13.21 24.72 32.99
C PRO A 8 13.70 24.44 31.55
N ALA A 9 13.18 23.40 30.89
CA ALA A 9 13.42 23.18 29.47
C ALA A 9 12.23 22.50 28.75
N ALA A 10 11.49 23.35 28.03
CA ALA A 10 10.94 23.15 26.69
C ALA A 10 9.97 21.98 26.44
N ALA A 11 8.68 22.32 26.49
CA ALA A 11 7.68 21.80 25.58
C ALA A 11 8.13 22.03 24.12
N LYS A 12 8.08 21.00 23.28
CA LYS A 12 8.22 21.13 21.82
C LYS A 12 6.84 21.28 21.16
N PRO A 13 6.67 22.29 20.30
CA PRO A 13 5.43 22.57 19.58
C PRO A 13 5.32 21.76 18.28
N ALA A 14 4.09 21.74 17.76
CA ALA A 14 3.71 21.21 16.47
C ALA A 14 4.41 21.89 15.28
N ALA A 15 4.80 21.09 14.28
CA ALA A 15 4.98 21.50 12.89
C ALA A 15 4.32 20.40 12.03
N LYS A 16 3.12 20.64 11.49
CA LYS A 16 2.88 21.01 10.08
C LYS A 16 3.62 20.08 9.11
N GLU A 17 2.93 19.03 8.67
CA GLU A 17 3.27 18.30 7.45
C GLU A 17 2.43 18.86 6.31
N GLU A 18 3.11 19.34 5.27
CA GLU A 18 2.52 19.89 4.06
C GLU A 18 1.98 18.79 3.14
N LYS A 19 0.86 19.11 2.49
CA LYS A 19 0.11 18.29 1.55
C LYS A 19 0.91 17.98 0.29
N LYS A 20 0.92 16.71 -0.15
CA LYS A 20 0.95 16.35 -1.58
C LYS A 20 -0.09 15.28 -1.93
N ALA A 21 -1.14 15.78 -2.59
CA ALA A 21 -1.99 15.21 -3.63
C ALA A 21 -2.23 13.68 -3.66
N ALA A 22 -3.42 13.27 -3.22
CA ALA A 22 -4.08 12.05 -3.68
C ALA A 22 -4.96 12.36 -4.92
N PRO A 23 -4.93 11.53 -5.98
CA PRO A 23 -5.86 11.66 -7.11
C PRO A 23 -7.28 11.17 -6.72
N PRO A 24 -8.34 11.69 -7.37
CA PRO A 24 -9.71 11.67 -6.84
C PRO A 24 -10.40 10.29 -6.96
N PRO A 25 -11.30 9.93 -6.03
CA PRO A 25 -12.13 8.74 -6.19
C PRO A 25 -13.22 9.00 -7.25
N LYS A 26 -13.19 8.20 -8.31
CA LYS A 26 -14.25 8.16 -9.34
C LYS A 26 -15.56 7.70 -8.72
N VAL A 27 -16.57 8.53 -8.97
CA VAL A 27 -17.99 8.31 -8.73
C VAL A 27 -18.49 7.23 -9.70
N GLU A 28 -19.02 6.12 -9.18
CA GLU A 28 -19.89 5.23 -9.94
C GLU A 28 -21.24 5.09 -9.25
N LYS A 29 -22.27 5.17 -10.10
CA LYS A 29 -23.65 5.55 -9.82
C LYS A 29 -24.42 4.41 -9.14
N LYS A 30 -25.15 4.73 -8.07
CA LYS A 30 -26.30 3.93 -7.61
C LYS A 30 -27.46 4.08 -8.60
N PRO A 31 -28.06 2.99 -9.11
CA PRO A 31 -29.38 3.08 -9.71
C PRO A 31 -30.49 3.08 -8.63
N PRO A 32 -31.63 3.76 -8.90
CA PRO A 32 -32.47 4.38 -7.89
C PRO A 32 -33.59 3.48 -7.33
N ALA A 33 -34.03 3.84 -6.13
CA ALA A 33 -35.26 3.39 -5.52
C ALA A 33 -36.45 3.66 -6.44
N LYS A 34 -37.33 2.64 -6.56
CA LYS A 34 -38.60 2.73 -7.25
C LYS A 34 -39.56 3.57 -6.41
N VAL A 35 -40.00 4.69 -6.98
CA VAL A 35 -41.05 5.58 -6.46
C VAL A 35 -42.38 4.82 -6.47
N GLU A 36 -42.99 4.72 -5.28
CA GLU A 36 -44.37 4.29 -5.09
C GLU A 36 -45.32 5.36 -5.64
N LYS A 37 -46.23 4.94 -6.51
CA LYS A 37 -47.33 5.78 -7.04
C LYS A 37 -48.56 5.59 -6.14
N LYS A 38 -49.17 6.73 -5.80
CA LYS A 38 -50.26 6.96 -4.85
C LYS A 38 -51.53 6.12 -5.06
N THR A 39 -52.19 5.87 -3.94
CA THR A 39 -53.56 5.39 -3.69
C THR A 39 -54.66 6.19 -4.43
N PRO A 40 -55.89 5.64 -4.52
CA PRO A 40 -56.95 6.23 -3.71
C PRO A 40 -57.78 5.22 -2.90
N ALA A 41 -58.33 5.75 -1.82
CA ALA A 41 -58.89 5.08 -0.65
C ALA A 41 -60.29 4.51 -0.87
N LYS A 42 -60.65 3.49 -0.07
CA LYS A 42 -62.00 3.35 0.47
C LYS A 42 -62.00 2.71 1.86
N VAL A 43 -62.20 3.58 2.85
CA VAL A 43 -62.98 3.43 4.09
C VAL A 43 -62.52 2.38 5.11
N GLU A 44 -62.12 2.93 6.26
CA GLU A 44 -61.83 2.28 7.52
C GLU A 44 -63.04 1.50 8.07
N LYS A 45 -62.78 0.28 8.57
CA LYS A 45 -63.59 -0.34 9.63
C LYS A 45 -62.65 -0.82 10.73
N LYS A 46 -62.92 -0.38 11.96
CA LYS A 46 -62.17 -0.64 13.21
C LYS A 46 -61.94 -2.14 13.48
N PRO A 47 -60.92 -2.48 14.29
CA PRO A 47 -60.25 -3.78 14.28
C PRO A 47 -61.06 -4.86 15.02
N ALA A 48 -61.20 -6.02 14.40
CA ALA A 48 -61.53 -7.25 15.12
C ALA A 48 -60.23 -7.81 15.72
N ALA A 49 -60.29 -8.13 17.01
CA ALA A 49 -59.20 -8.66 17.82
C ALA A 49 -58.44 -9.82 17.15
N PRO A 50 -57.12 -9.97 17.38
CA PRO A 50 -56.39 -11.14 16.90
C PRO A 50 -57.01 -12.40 17.52
N PRO A 51 -57.43 -13.41 16.73
CA PRO A 51 -57.77 -14.69 17.33
C PRO A 51 -56.52 -15.15 18.06
N LYS A 52 -56.66 -15.32 19.38
CA LYS A 52 -55.65 -15.89 20.25
C LYS A 52 -55.22 -17.20 19.59
N SER A 53 -54.09 -17.17 18.90
CA SER A 53 -53.56 -18.35 18.25
C SER A 53 -53.13 -19.25 19.39
N ASP A 54 -53.90 -20.32 19.61
CA ASP A 54 -53.61 -21.34 20.59
C ASP A 54 -52.13 -21.69 20.47
N GLY A 55 -51.37 -21.44 21.55
CA GLY A 55 -49.94 -21.69 21.57
C GLY A 55 -49.58 -23.13 21.18
N GLY A 56 -50.55 -24.05 21.22
CA GLY A 56 -50.45 -25.41 20.69
C GLY A 56 -50.33 -25.51 19.17
N VAL A 57 -51.08 -24.71 18.40
CA VAL A 57 -51.08 -24.76 16.92
C VAL A 57 -49.78 -24.16 16.35
N VAL A 58 -49.27 -23.09 16.96
CA VAL A 58 -47.98 -22.49 16.59
C VAL A 58 -46.84 -23.47 16.90
N LYS A 59 -46.84 -24.10 18.07
CA LYS A 59 -45.87 -25.14 18.46
C LYS A 59 -45.94 -26.38 17.56
N ALA A 60 -47.13 -26.80 17.12
CA ALA A 60 -47.30 -27.93 16.21
C ALA A 60 -46.73 -27.64 14.81
N LYS A 61 -46.94 -26.42 14.29
CA LYS A 61 -46.35 -25.96 13.02
C LYS A 61 -44.82 -25.93 13.10
N ASP A 62 -44.26 -25.40 14.19
CA ASP A 62 -42.80 -25.37 14.38
C ASP A 62 -42.20 -26.78 14.53
N LYS A 63 -42.91 -27.69 15.19
CA LYS A 63 -42.51 -29.10 15.33
C LYS A 63 -42.51 -29.82 13.98
N ALA A 64 -43.54 -29.60 13.16
CA ALA A 64 -43.63 -30.14 11.81
C ALA A 64 -42.55 -29.58 10.88
N LEU A 65 -42.29 -28.26 10.94
CA LEU A 65 -41.23 -27.62 10.16
C LEU A 65 -39.83 -28.08 10.60
N LYS A 66 -39.62 -28.33 11.89
CA LYS A 66 -38.37 -28.90 12.43
C LYS A 66 -38.16 -30.34 11.95
N ALA A 67 -39.20 -31.17 12.00
CA ALA A 67 -39.17 -32.56 11.51
C ALA A 67 -38.89 -32.61 10.00
N LYS A 68 -39.54 -31.75 9.20
CA LYS A 68 -39.29 -31.64 7.76
C LYS A 68 -37.85 -31.25 7.44
N LYS A 69 -37.28 -30.31 8.21
CA LYS A 69 -35.88 -29.87 8.04
C LYS A 69 -34.90 -31.00 8.40
N SER A 70 -35.13 -31.71 9.51
CA SER A 70 -34.26 -32.81 9.94
C SER A 70 -34.28 -34.00 8.98
N VAL A 71 -35.40 -34.28 8.32
CA VAL A 71 -35.49 -35.34 7.31
C VAL A 71 -34.72 -34.97 6.03
N LEU A 72 -34.80 -33.71 5.59
CA LEU A 72 -34.19 -33.29 4.33
C LEU A 72 -32.69 -32.99 4.43
N LYS A 73 -32.23 -32.38 5.53
CA LYS A 73 -30.84 -31.89 5.68
C LYS A 73 -30.05 -32.60 6.80
N GLY A 74 -30.72 -33.38 7.64
CA GLY A 74 -30.13 -34.08 8.79
C GLY A 74 -30.11 -33.22 10.05
N GLN A 75 -29.34 -33.63 11.05
CA GLN A 75 -29.13 -32.82 12.27
C GLN A 75 -27.99 -31.81 12.13
N HIS A 76 -27.14 -31.95 11.10
CA HIS A 76 -25.95 -31.14 10.86
C HIS A 76 -26.08 -30.24 9.62
N ASP A 77 -27.21 -29.52 9.51
CA ASP A 77 -27.55 -28.64 8.39
C ASP A 77 -26.54 -27.50 8.12
N LYS A 78 -25.73 -27.18 9.12
CA LYS A 78 -24.73 -26.10 9.05
C LYS A 78 -23.38 -26.55 8.49
N LYS A 79 -23.16 -27.86 8.30
CA LYS A 79 -21.88 -28.41 7.83
C LYS A 79 -21.92 -28.64 6.32
N SER A 80 -21.50 -27.64 5.54
CA SER A 80 -21.32 -27.80 4.10
C SER A 80 -20.05 -28.62 3.79
N ARG A 81 -20.17 -29.58 2.87
CA ARG A 81 -19.00 -30.35 2.39
C ARG A 81 -18.20 -29.47 1.41
N LYS A 82 -16.87 -29.46 1.54
CA LYS A 82 -15.99 -28.79 0.57
C LYS A 82 -15.90 -29.66 -0.69
N ILE A 83 -16.71 -29.36 -1.70
CA ILE A 83 -16.69 -30.04 -3.00
C ILE A 83 -15.41 -29.61 -3.75
N ARG A 84 -14.63 -30.60 -4.22
CA ARG A 84 -13.47 -30.37 -5.08
C ARG A 84 -13.89 -30.69 -6.52
N THR A 85 -13.90 -29.68 -7.38
CA THR A 85 -14.33 -29.81 -8.77
C THR A 85 -13.19 -30.18 -9.72
N SER A 86 -11.93 -30.06 -9.28
CA SER A 86 -10.76 -30.46 -10.05
C SER A 86 -10.26 -31.86 -9.65
N VAL A 87 -9.87 -32.67 -10.63
CA VAL A 87 -9.24 -33.98 -10.41
C VAL A 87 -7.83 -33.85 -9.82
N HIS A 88 -7.18 -32.69 -10.00
CA HIS A 88 -5.85 -32.42 -9.46
C HIS A 88 -5.89 -31.88 -8.03
N PHE A 89 -5.08 -32.47 -7.15
CA PHE A 89 -4.81 -31.91 -5.83
C PHE A 89 -3.73 -30.83 -5.91
N ARG A 90 -4.09 -29.58 -5.60
CA ARG A 90 -3.15 -28.46 -5.52
C ARG A 90 -2.77 -28.20 -4.07
N ARG A 91 -1.49 -28.00 -3.81
CA ARG A 91 -1.01 -27.60 -2.47
C ARG A 91 -1.73 -26.32 -2.05
N PRO A 92 -2.43 -26.29 -0.90
CA PRO A 92 -3.10 -25.08 -0.45
C PRO A 92 -2.06 -24.01 -0.16
N LYS A 93 -2.42 -22.75 -0.40
CA LYS A 93 -1.58 -21.63 0.00
C LYS A 93 -1.60 -21.57 1.52
N THR A 94 -0.43 -21.81 2.12
CA THR A 94 -0.22 -21.71 3.55
C THR A 94 0.31 -20.32 3.90
N LEU A 95 0.17 -19.94 5.17
CA LEU A 95 0.82 -18.74 5.70
C LEU A 95 2.34 -18.92 5.58
N LYS A 96 3.02 -17.91 5.04
CA LYS A 96 4.49 -17.82 5.00
C LYS A 96 4.92 -16.63 5.84
N LEU A 97 5.47 -16.88 7.03
CA LEU A 97 5.96 -15.82 7.90
C LEU A 97 7.17 -15.12 7.26
N PRO A 98 7.29 -13.79 7.38
CA PRO A 98 8.51 -13.09 7.00
C PRO A 98 9.67 -13.52 7.91
N ARG A 99 10.91 -13.40 7.42
CA ARG A 99 12.09 -13.69 8.22
C ARG A 99 12.23 -12.66 9.34
N ALA A 100 12.26 -13.12 10.59
CA ALA A 100 12.58 -12.32 11.78
C ALA A 100 13.84 -12.90 12.46
N PRO A 101 15.06 -12.54 12.00
CA PRO A 101 16.29 -13.08 12.58
C PRO A 101 16.49 -12.57 14.00
N LYS A 102 16.95 -13.45 14.91
CA LYS A 102 17.19 -13.09 16.31
C LYS A 102 18.45 -12.22 16.51
N TYR A 103 19.38 -12.29 15.57
CA TYR A 103 20.66 -11.57 15.59
C TYR A 103 21.05 -11.11 14.17
N PRO A 104 21.78 -10.00 14.03
CA PRO A 104 22.28 -9.56 12.73
C PRO A 104 23.40 -10.49 12.23
N ARG A 105 23.44 -10.75 10.92
CA ARG A 105 24.49 -11.60 10.30
C ARG A 105 25.86 -10.94 10.24
N ARG A 106 25.90 -9.61 10.29
CA ARG A 106 27.12 -8.79 10.33
C ARG A 106 26.92 -7.75 11.41
N SER A 107 27.95 -7.50 12.21
CA SER A 107 27.90 -6.50 13.28
C SER A 107 27.77 -5.08 12.74
N VAL A 108 28.43 -4.79 11.62
CA VAL A 108 28.45 -3.47 10.99
C VAL A 108 27.98 -3.52 9.54
N ASN A 109 27.31 -2.44 9.12
CA ASN A 109 26.92 -2.24 7.74
C ASN A 109 28.16 -1.91 6.88
N ARG A 110 28.17 -2.36 5.62
CA ARG A 110 29.27 -2.02 4.70
C ARG A 110 29.08 -0.61 4.16
N ASN A 111 30.12 0.20 4.22
CA ASN A 111 30.14 1.51 3.59
C ASN A 111 30.22 1.38 2.06
N ASN A 112 29.60 2.34 1.36
CA ASN A 112 29.70 2.44 -0.08
C ASN A 112 31.09 2.97 -0.45
N LYS A 113 31.88 2.12 -1.14
CA LYS A 113 33.23 2.47 -1.60
C LYS A 113 33.26 3.26 -2.91
N LEU A 114 32.10 3.40 -3.57
CA LEU A 114 31.95 4.18 -4.80
C LEU A 114 31.32 5.52 -4.44
N ASP A 115 32.12 6.38 -3.80
CA ASP A 115 31.78 7.77 -3.54
C ASP A 115 32.11 8.64 -4.77
N GLN A 116 31.89 9.94 -4.65
CA GLN A 116 32.05 10.90 -5.74
C GLN A 116 33.49 10.95 -6.26
N TYR A 117 34.46 10.85 -5.36
CA TYR A 117 35.89 10.88 -5.66
C TYR A 117 36.39 9.56 -6.27
N ALA A 118 35.90 8.41 -5.80
CA ALA A 118 36.20 7.13 -6.44
C ALA A 118 35.56 7.03 -7.84
N LEU A 119 34.43 7.72 -8.04
CA LEU A 119 33.69 7.70 -9.30
C LEU A 119 34.39 8.56 -10.37
N ILE A 120 34.63 9.84 -10.09
CA ILE A 120 35.30 10.76 -11.02
C ILE A 120 36.79 10.78 -10.69
N LYS A 121 37.62 10.18 -11.55
CA LYS A 121 39.05 10.03 -11.27
C LYS A 121 39.82 11.28 -11.63
N TYR A 122 39.73 11.71 -12.89
CA TYR A 122 40.41 12.91 -13.37
C TYR A 122 39.76 13.43 -14.66
N PRO A 123 39.85 14.74 -14.96
CA PRO A 123 39.45 15.29 -16.25
C PRO A 123 40.41 14.81 -17.34
N LEU A 124 39.88 14.56 -18.54
CA LEU A 124 40.72 14.21 -19.68
C LEU A 124 41.19 15.50 -20.35
N THR A 125 42.51 15.73 -20.38
CA THR A 125 43.13 16.97 -20.86
C THR A 125 43.80 16.81 -22.24
N THR A 126 43.24 15.98 -23.12
CA THR A 126 43.74 15.82 -24.50
C THR A 126 43.27 16.96 -25.40
N GLU A 127 43.97 17.25 -26.49
CA GLU A 127 43.58 18.31 -27.45
C GLU A 127 42.13 18.18 -27.92
N SER A 128 41.70 16.96 -28.23
CA SER A 128 40.32 16.67 -28.62
C SER A 128 39.30 16.88 -27.50
N ALA A 129 39.71 16.77 -26.24
CA ALA A 129 38.86 17.05 -25.09
C ALA A 129 38.77 18.56 -24.85
N MET A 130 39.88 19.30 -24.98
CA MET A 130 39.90 20.76 -24.88
C MET A 130 38.99 21.40 -25.94
N LYS A 131 39.05 20.94 -27.20
CA LYS A 131 38.14 21.38 -28.27
C LYS A 131 36.65 21.19 -27.91
N LYS A 132 36.30 20.07 -27.26
CA LYS A 132 34.92 19.78 -26.82
C LYS A 132 34.43 20.67 -25.68
N ILE A 133 35.33 21.27 -24.91
CA ILE A 133 34.98 22.26 -23.87
C ILE A 133 34.55 23.56 -24.55
N GLU A 134 35.30 23.99 -25.56
CA GLU A 134 35.07 25.24 -26.29
C GLU A 134 33.84 25.14 -27.21
N ASP A 135 33.78 24.12 -28.07
CA ASP A 135 32.77 24.05 -29.14
C ASP A 135 31.38 23.61 -28.65
N ASN A 136 31.34 22.69 -27.69
CA ASN A 136 30.11 22.01 -27.29
C ASN A 136 29.73 22.25 -25.83
N ASN A 137 30.56 22.95 -25.04
CA ASN A 137 30.40 23.09 -23.60
C ASN A 137 30.28 21.73 -22.89
N THR A 138 31.17 20.78 -23.24
CA THR A 138 31.20 19.45 -22.64
C THR A 138 32.52 19.15 -21.96
N LEU A 139 32.45 18.79 -20.67
CA LEU A 139 33.60 18.31 -19.90
C LEU A 139 33.78 16.80 -20.11
N VAL A 140 35.01 16.37 -20.39
CA VAL A 140 35.35 14.95 -20.56
C VAL A 140 36.10 14.47 -19.33
N PHE A 141 35.61 13.40 -18.70
CA PHE A 141 36.23 12.81 -17.50
C PHE A 141 36.60 11.35 -17.74
N ILE A 142 37.67 10.90 -17.09
CA ILE A 142 37.92 9.49 -16.87
C ILE A 142 37.22 9.06 -15.57
N VAL A 143 36.46 7.98 -15.68
CA VAL A 143 35.51 7.53 -14.66
C VAL A 143 35.80 6.07 -14.31
N ASP A 144 35.33 5.61 -13.15
CA ASP A 144 35.33 4.17 -12.86
C ASP A 144 34.41 3.36 -13.80
N LYS A 145 34.87 2.17 -14.22
CA LYS A 145 34.13 1.30 -15.15
C LYS A 145 32.77 0.85 -14.62
N ARG A 146 32.58 0.86 -13.30
CA ARG A 146 31.32 0.45 -12.65
C ARG A 146 30.29 1.59 -12.57
N ALA A 147 30.65 2.80 -12.99
CA ALA A 147 29.81 3.97 -12.84
C ALA A 147 28.70 4.03 -13.89
N ASN A 148 27.47 4.29 -13.44
CA ASN A 148 26.33 4.55 -14.32
C ASN A 148 26.20 6.05 -14.61
N LYS A 149 25.55 6.41 -15.73
CA LYS A 149 25.30 7.81 -16.14
C LYS A 149 24.67 8.66 -15.03
N HIS A 150 23.70 8.12 -14.29
CA HIS A 150 23.05 8.79 -13.17
C HIS A 150 24.03 9.10 -12.02
N MET A 151 24.95 8.17 -11.73
CA MET A 151 25.93 8.35 -10.67
C MET A 151 26.96 9.41 -11.05
N ILE A 152 27.42 9.42 -12.31
CA ILE A 152 28.29 10.47 -12.86
C ILE A 152 27.62 11.84 -12.74
N LYS A 153 26.35 11.93 -13.16
CA LYS A 153 25.58 13.17 -13.10
C LYS A 153 25.53 13.76 -11.69
N MET A 154 25.24 12.92 -10.69
CA MET A 154 25.21 13.32 -9.29
C MET A 154 26.60 13.65 -8.74
N ALA A 155 27.64 12.92 -9.14
CA ALA A 155 29.00 13.16 -8.67
C ALA A 155 29.55 14.48 -9.21
N VAL A 156 29.39 14.77 -10.50
CA VAL A 156 29.81 16.04 -11.11
C VAL A 156 29.08 17.20 -10.43
N LYS A 157 27.76 17.08 -10.25
CA LYS A 157 26.96 18.10 -9.58
C LYS A 157 27.40 18.37 -8.14
N LYS A 158 27.82 17.36 -7.40
CA LYS A 158 28.27 17.53 -6.00
C LYS A 158 29.71 18.01 -5.85
N LEU A 159 30.59 17.65 -6.79
CA LEU A 159 32.01 18.00 -6.70
C LEU A 159 32.30 19.39 -7.23
N TYR A 160 31.58 19.81 -8.26
CA TYR A 160 31.86 21.05 -8.97
C TYR A 160 30.68 22.02 -8.96
N ASP A 161 29.55 21.67 -8.33
CA ASP A 161 28.32 22.47 -8.27
C ASP A 161 27.76 22.86 -9.66
N ILE A 162 27.99 22.00 -10.66
CA ILE A 162 27.52 22.21 -12.04
C ILE A 162 26.24 21.43 -12.30
N ASP A 163 25.26 22.08 -12.93
CA ASP A 163 24.08 21.40 -13.47
C ASP A 163 24.38 20.73 -14.82
N VAL A 164 24.21 19.41 -14.85
CA VAL A 164 24.52 18.59 -16.02
C VAL A 164 23.25 18.35 -16.85
N SER A 165 23.28 18.71 -18.13
CA SER A 165 22.17 18.42 -19.05
C SER A 165 22.09 16.93 -19.39
N LYS A 166 23.14 16.39 -20.04
CA LYS A 166 23.24 14.98 -20.47
C LYS A 166 24.63 14.40 -20.16
N VAL A 167 24.70 13.08 -20.02
CA VAL A 167 25.96 12.34 -19.81
C VAL A 167 26.10 11.27 -20.89
N ASN A 168 27.21 11.33 -21.62
CA ASN A 168 27.61 10.31 -22.59
C ASN A 168 28.81 9.53 -22.03
N THR A 169 28.83 8.22 -22.23
CA THR A 169 29.87 7.33 -21.69
C THR A 169 30.35 6.39 -22.79
N LEU A 170 31.66 6.20 -22.88
CA LEU A 170 32.31 5.21 -23.75
C LEU A 170 33.36 4.46 -22.94
N ILE A 171 33.69 3.23 -23.36
CA ILE A 171 34.79 2.45 -22.77
C ILE A 171 36.02 2.70 -23.64
N ARG A 172 37.12 3.08 -23.00
CA ARG A 172 38.43 3.31 -23.62
C ARG A 172 39.33 2.10 -23.40
#